data_AF-A0A923YAQ1-F1
#
_entry.id   AF-A0A923YAQ1-F1
#
_cell.length_a   1.000
_cell.length_b   1.000
_cell.length_c   1.000
_cell.angle_alpha   90.00
_cell.angle_beta   90.00
_cell.angle_gamma   90.00
#
_symmetry.space_group_name_H-M   'P 1'
#
loop_
_entity.id
_entity.type
_entity.pdbx_description
1 polymer ?
#
loop_
_entity_poly.entity_id
_entity_poly.type
_entity_poly.pdbx_seq_one_letter_code
_entity_poly.pdbx_strand_id
1 'polypeptide(L)'
;MNIDWAGLTIITGGILFFLTVVLCVMIQIRKARKPKFILSDTYRREPANWEERLQEVEEKFGTDALSLIYTIDSKKNLDSIENAYFKGELNVSFLAGFHDKSRFNFPGPFYTGYTDNCGTGQPTAPSTILYDENGHEHILKQPRTTKQLIELLVAAYIDPFGAYAIDGNNHWTIDLIKEWWQNKSALIAELSTENIIQNQDGTQAQDYIDYLNGEALLDLRKYAFFLLHKKYPTAKEFNELPEIH
;
A
#
# COMPACT_ATOMS: atom_id res chain seq x y z
N MET A 1 48.89 14.23 -37.20
CA MET A 1 47.60 13.98 -36.52
C MET A 1 47.37 15.12 -35.56
N ASN A 2 46.44 16.03 -35.87
CA ASN A 2 46.00 17.07 -34.94
C ASN A 2 44.94 16.45 -34.03
N ILE A 3 45.26 16.31 -32.76
CA ILE A 3 44.29 15.88 -31.74
C ILE A 3 43.44 17.10 -31.41
N ASP A 4 42.12 16.96 -31.56
CA ASP A 4 41.16 17.97 -31.15
C ASP A 4 41.06 17.97 -29.61
N TRP A 5 41.81 18.87 -29.00
CA TRP A 5 41.86 19.06 -27.55
C TRP A 5 40.56 19.63 -26.99
N ALA A 6 39.71 20.26 -27.81
CA ALA A 6 38.44 20.83 -27.35
C ALA A 6 37.42 19.72 -27.04
N GLY A 7 37.32 18.70 -27.90
CA GLY A 7 36.45 17.53 -27.66
C GLY A 7 36.83 16.73 -26.42
N LEU A 8 38.13 16.57 -26.14
CA LEU A 8 38.61 15.84 -24.96
C LEU A 8 38.27 16.57 -23.65
N THR A 9 38.25 17.90 -23.67
CA THR A 9 37.95 18.73 -22.50
C THR A 9 36.46 18.69 -22.14
N ILE A 10 35.58 18.63 -23.14
CA ILE A 10 34.12 18.52 -22.93
C ILE A 10 33.74 17.15 -22.37
N ILE A 11 34.34 16.07 -22.89
CA ILE A 11 34.07 14.70 -22.43
C ILE A 11 34.54 14.51 -20.99
N THR A 12 35.75 14.97 -20.66
CA THR A 12 36.30 14.85 -19.30
C THR A 12 35.55 15.71 -18.29
N GLY A 13 35.14 16.94 -18.66
CA GLY A 13 34.31 17.81 -17.83
C GLY A 13 32.91 17.24 -17.57
N GLY A 14 32.27 16.67 -18.59
CA GLY A 14 30.95 16.04 -18.46
C GLY A 14 30.96 14.80 -17.58
N ILE A 15 31.97 13.94 -17.71
CA ILE A 15 32.14 12.74 -16.86
C ILE A 15 32.40 13.15 -15.41
N LEU A 16 33.27 14.14 -15.17
CA LEU A 16 33.57 14.60 -13.82
C LEU A 16 32.36 15.26 -13.15
N PHE A 17 31.56 16.03 -13.90
CA PHE A 17 30.32 16.61 -13.40
C PHE A 17 29.28 15.54 -13.08
N PHE A 18 29.08 14.56 -13.96
CA PHE A 18 28.14 13.45 -13.74
C PHE A 18 28.54 12.62 -12.53
N LEU A 19 29.83 12.28 -12.39
CA LEU A 19 30.34 11.56 -11.21
C LEU A 19 30.19 12.37 -9.93
N THR A 20 30.38 13.69 -9.98
CA THR A 20 30.21 14.56 -8.80
C THR A 20 28.75 14.65 -8.37
N VAL A 21 27.82 14.79 -9.32
CA VAL A 21 26.38 14.81 -9.03
C VAL A 21 25.92 13.45 -8.50
N VAL A 22 26.33 12.34 -9.11
CA VAL A 22 26.02 10.97 -8.64
C VAL A 22 26.60 10.76 -7.24
N LEU A 23 27.84 11.18 -6.99
CA LEU A 23 28.46 11.06 -5.67
C LEU A 23 27.76 11.96 -4.63
N CYS A 24 27.35 13.17 -4.99
CA CYS A 24 26.58 14.06 -4.12
C CYS A 24 25.19 13.49 -3.80
N VAL A 25 24.48 12.92 -4.79
CA VAL A 25 23.20 12.22 -4.59
C VAL A 25 23.42 11.00 -3.70
N MET A 26 24.44 10.19 -3.95
CA MET A 26 24.79 9.03 -3.11
C MET A 26 25.18 9.44 -1.69
N ILE A 27 25.88 10.58 -1.49
CA ILE A 27 26.23 11.11 -0.17
C ILE A 27 25.00 11.71 0.53
N GLN A 28 24.09 12.38 -0.20
CA GLN A 28 22.83 12.88 0.35
C GLN A 28 21.92 11.73 0.74
N ILE A 29 21.82 10.66 -0.06
CA ILE A 29 21.16 9.39 0.29
C ILE A 29 21.82 8.78 1.54
N ARG A 30 23.17 8.75 1.61
CA ARG A 30 23.91 8.24 2.79
C ARG A 30 23.76 9.09 4.05
N LYS A 31 23.61 10.41 3.92
CA LYS A 31 23.47 11.35 5.05
C LYS A 31 22.02 11.50 5.49
N ALA A 32 21.05 11.36 4.58
CA ALA A 32 19.63 11.44 4.88
C ALA A 32 19.09 10.19 5.59
N ARG A 33 19.71 9.01 5.43
CA ARG A 33 19.25 7.79 6.08
C ARG A 33 20.40 6.86 6.46
N LYS A 34 20.87 7.01 7.71
CA LYS A 34 21.15 5.83 8.54
C LYS A 34 20.02 5.70 9.56
N PRO A 35 18.81 5.22 9.20
CA PRO A 35 18.17 4.34 10.15
C PRO A 35 19.16 3.20 10.37
N LYS A 36 19.25 2.71 11.61
CA LYS A 36 19.84 1.40 11.87
C LYS A 36 18.95 0.36 11.17
N PHE A 37 19.00 0.27 9.85
CA PHE A 37 18.40 -0.81 9.08
C PHE A 37 19.40 -1.98 9.14
N ILE A 38 19.58 -2.50 10.36
CA ILE A 38 19.64 -3.93 10.49
C ILE A 38 18.17 -4.30 10.38
N LEU A 39 17.74 -4.80 9.21
CA LEU A 39 16.58 -5.68 9.15
C LEU A 39 16.94 -6.84 10.07
N SER A 40 16.71 -6.66 11.35
CA SER A 40 16.95 -7.69 12.32
C SER A 40 15.99 -8.81 11.93
N ASP A 41 16.48 -10.04 11.85
CA ASP A 41 15.68 -11.25 11.58
C ASP A 41 14.39 -11.32 12.42
N THR A 42 14.30 -10.52 13.49
CA THR A 42 13.14 -10.22 14.33
C THR A 42 11.87 -9.70 13.65
N TYR A 43 11.92 -9.06 12.47
CA TYR A 43 10.68 -8.62 11.77
C TYR A 43 10.35 -9.47 10.54
N ARG A 44 11.30 -10.28 10.05
CA ARG A 44 11.03 -11.30 9.03
C ARG A 44 10.41 -12.56 9.65
N ARG A 45 10.58 -12.74 10.97
CA ARG A 45 9.86 -13.72 11.78
C ARG A 45 8.73 -12.98 12.48
N GLU A 46 7.53 -13.54 12.45
CA GLU A 46 6.44 -13.07 13.31
C GLU A 46 6.98 -12.89 14.74
N PRO A 47 6.69 -11.76 15.42
CA PRO A 47 7.24 -11.52 16.75
C PRO A 47 6.91 -12.71 17.65
N ALA A 48 7.87 -13.12 18.50
CA ALA A 48 7.63 -14.18 19.47
C ALA A 48 6.41 -13.76 20.31
N ASN A 49 5.29 -14.50 20.18
CA ASN A 49 3.95 -14.22 20.71
C ASN A 49 2.93 -13.44 19.83
N TRP A 50 3.11 -13.39 18.52
CA TRP A 50 2.20 -12.65 17.63
C TRP A 50 0.73 -13.07 17.74
N GLU A 51 0.43 -14.35 17.96
CA GLU A 51 -0.95 -14.86 18.12
C GLU A 51 -1.60 -14.27 19.38
N GLU A 52 -0.86 -14.23 20.50
CA GLU A 52 -1.33 -13.63 21.76
C GLU A 52 -1.61 -12.14 21.56
N ARG A 53 -0.72 -11.41 20.87
CA ARG A 53 -0.93 -9.98 20.60
C ARG A 53 -2.09 -9.73 19.65
N LEU A 54 -2.27 -10.57 18.64
CA LEU A 54 -3.40 -10.49 17.72
C LEU A 54 -4.70 -10.69 18.50
N GLN A 55 -4.74 -11.69 19.39
CA GLN A 55 -5.88 -11.94 20.26
C GLN A 55 -6.19 -10.74 21.17
N GLU A 56 -5.18 -10.10 21.79
CA GLU A 56 -5.38 -8.90 22.60
C GLU A 56 -6.00 -7.74 21.79
N VAL A 57 -5.56 -7.56 20.54
CA VAL A 57 -6.13 -6.54 19.63
C VAL A 57 -7.57 -6.91 19.26
N GLU A 58 -7.83 -8.17 18.91
CA GLU A 58 -9.18 -8.64 18.56
C GLU A 58 -10.16 -8.59 19.73
N GLU A 59 -9.72 -8.88 20.97
CA GLU A 59 -10.54 -8.73 22.17
C GLU A 59 -10.90 -7.26 22.44
N LYS A 60 -9.97 -6.34 22.15
CA LYS A 60 -10.15 -4.91 22.40
C LYS A 60 -10.95 -4.21 21.31
N PHE A 61 -10.77 -4.61 20.06
CA PHE A 61 -11.23 -3.88 18.89
C PHE A 61 -12.19 -4.68 18.00
N GLY A 62 -12.32 -5.98 18.22
CA GLY A 62 -13.08 -6.90 17.38
C GLY A 62 -12.26 -7.50 16.25
N THR A 63 -12.88 -8.44 15.53
CA THR A 63 -12.26 -9.15 14.39
C THR A 63 -12.54 -8.50 13.04
N ASP A 64 -13.55 -7.62 12.98
CA ASP A 64 -13.92 -6.88 11.77
C ASP A 64 -13.05 -5.63 11.62
N ALA A 65 -11.92 -5.78 10.92
CA ALA A 65 -11.00 -4.68 10.70
C ALA A 65 -11.64 -3.55 9.88
N LEU A 66 -12.61 -3.85 9.00
CA LEU A 66 -13.29 -2.83 8.21
C LEU A 66 -14.01 -1.85 9.16
N SER A 67 -14.70 -2.37 10.17
CA SER A 67 -15.36 -1.52 11.17
C SER A 67 -14.41 -0.58 11.91
N LEU A 68 -13.13 -0.96 12.09
CA LEU A 68 -12.10 -0.17 12.76
C LEU A 68 -11.44 0.85 11.82
N ILE A 69 -11.14 0.41 10.61
CA ILE A 69 -10.45 1.15 9.56
C ILE A 69 -11.34 2.25 8.96
N TYR A 70 -12.64 1.98 8.82
CA TYR A 70 -13.64 2.93 8.35
C TYR A 70 -14.29 3.70 9.50
N THR A 71 -13.50 4.15 10.46
CA THR A 71 -13.94 5.12 11.48
C THR A 71 -13.38 6.50 11.18
N ILE A 72 -14.03 7.53 11.74
CA ILE A 72 -13.71 8.94 11.52
C ILE A 72 -12.28 9.31 11.95
N ASP A 73 -11.69 8.56 12.88
CA ASP A 73 -10.36 8.82 13.43
C ASP A 73 -9.42 7.64 13.19
N SER A 74 -9.29 7.24 11.91
CA SER A 74 -8.46 6.11 11.49
C SER A 74 -7.03 6.23 12.00
N LYS A 75 -6.48 7.46 12.10
CA LYS A 75 -5.16 7.70 12.67
C LYS A 75 -5.09 7.41 14.17
N LYS A 76 -6.02 7.92 14.99
CA LYS A 76 -6.03 7.60 16.43
C LYS A 76 -6.26 6.12 16.71
N ASN A 77 -7.09 5.46 15.89
CA ASN A 77 -7.32 4.03 16.00
C ASN A 77 -6.09 3.23 15.57
N LEU A 78 -5.38 3.68 14.53
CA LEU A 78 -4.06 3.16 14.20
C LEU A 78 -3.10 3.34 15.37
N ASP A 79 -2.95 4.55 15.93
CA ASP A 79 -2.05 4.78 17.07
C ASP A 79 -2.38 3.82 18.23
N SER A 80 -3.67 3.52 18.43
CA SER A 80 -4.13 2.59 19.47
C SER A 80 -3.78 1.13 19.16
N ILE A 81 -3.84 0.71 17.89
CA ILE A 81 -3.42 -0.62 17.42
C ILE A 81 -1.89 -0.72 17.43
N GLU A 82 -1.19 0.32 17.00
CA GLU A 82 0.27 0.42 17.03
C GLU A 82 0.80 0.28 18.46
N ASN A 83 0.18 0.98 19.41
CA ASN A 83 0.53 0.86 20.81
C ASN A 83 0.19 -0.51 21.39
N ALA A 84 -0.93 -1.12 21.00
CA ALA A 84 -1.32 -2.44 21.50
C ALA A 84 -0.41 -3.56 20.95
N TYR A 85 -0.22 -3.59 19.63
CA TYR A 85 0.47 -4.69 18.95
C TYR A 85 1.99 -4.50 18.90
N PHE A 86 2.44 -3.29 18.60
CA PHE A 86 3.85 -2.95 18.43
C PHE A 86 4.44 -2.24 19.64
N LYS A 87 3.67 -2.01 20.72
CA LYS A 87 4.16 -1.33 21.94
C LYS A 87 4.79 0.04 21.68
N GLY A 88 4.31 0.73 20.65
CA GLY A 88 4.84 2.03 20.21
C GLY A 88 6.17 1.96 19.46
N GLU A 89 6.61 0.76 19.06
CA GLU A 89 7.84 0.57 18.28
C GLU A 89 7.62 0.76 16.77
N LEU A 90 6.37 0.70 16.31
CA LEU A 90 6.04 1.02 14.92
C LEU A 90 6.05 2.53 14.73
N ASN A 91 6.85 3.01 13.79
CA ASN A 91 6.85 4.40 13.35
C ASN A 91 6.62 4.42 11.83
N VAL A 92 5.39 4.13 11.42
CA VAL A 92 5.03 4.08 10.00
C VAL A 92 5.01 5.49 9.44
N SER A 93 5.77 5.72 8.38
CA SER A 93 5.74 6.97 7.64
C SER A 93 4.83 6.81 6.42
N PHE A 94 3.58 7.25 6.55
CA PHE A 94 2.64 7.36 5.45
C PHE A 94 2.91 8.66 4.67
N LEU A 95 3.63 8.59 3.55
CA LEU A 95 4.10 9.76 2.80
C LEU A 95 3.47 9.89 1.41
N ALA A 96 2.76 8.88 0.92
CA ALA A 96 2.16 8.91 -0.41
C ALA A 96 1.03 9.94 -0.53
N GLY A 97 1.08 10.75 -1.59
CA GLY A 97 0.00 11.67 -1.93
C GLY A 97 -1.11 10.99 -2.74
N PHE A 98 -2.36 11.35 -2.49
CA PHE A 98 -3.51 10.75 -3.20
C PHE A 98 -3.50 11.01 -4.71
N HIS A 99 -2.88 12.12 -5.13
CA HIS A 99 -2.70 12.46 -6.55
C HIS A 99 -1.78 11.48 -7.28
N ASP A 100 -0.88 10.81 -6.57
CA ASP A 100 0.03 9.80 -7.11
C ASP A 100 -0.52 8.38 -7.00
N LYS A 101 -1.77 8.21 -6.54
CA LYS A 101 -2.35 6.89 -6.33
C LYS A 101 -2.41 6.13 -7.66
N SER A 102 -1.97 4.89 -7.63
CA SER A 102 -2.17 4.00 -8.76
C SER A 102 -3.66 3.65 -8.93
N ARG A 103 -4.09 3.48 -10.18
CA ARG A 103 -5.43 2.97 -10.53
C ARG A 103 -5.67 1.54 -10.05
N PHE A 104 -4.62 0.77 -9.77
CA PHE A 104 -4.72 -0.58 -9.22
C PHE A 104 -5.14 -0.60 -7.75
N ASN A 105 -4.96 0.51 -7.02
CA ASN A 105 -5.41 0.58 -5.64
C ASN A 105 -6.93 0.47 -5.59
N PHE A 106 -7.40 -0.48 -4.80
CA PHE A 106 -8.80 -0.62 -4.49
C PHE A 106 -9.25 0.52 -3.57
N PRO A 107 -10.37 1.21 -3.89
CA PRO A 107 -10.86 2.33 -3.10
C PRO A 107 -11.02 2.00 -1.61
N GLY A 108 -10.47 2.87 -0.76
CA GLY A 108 -10.45 2.70 0.67
C GLY A 108 -9.48 3.68 1.35
N PRO A 109 -9.38 3.64 2.69
CA PRO A 109 -8.49 4.49 3.46
C PRO A 109 -7.03 4.22 3.10
N PHE A 110 -6.65 2.95 2.96
CA PHE A 110 -5.29 2.62 2.59
C PHE A 110 -5.10 2.66 1.08
N TYR A 111 -4.01 3.25 0.64
CA TYR A 111 -3.58 3.17 -0.75
C TYR A 111 -2.06 3.28 -0.84
N THR A 112 -1.52 2.98 -2.01
CA THR A 112 -0.13 3.25 -2.36
C THR A 112 -0.06 4.38 -3.39
N GLY A 113 0.97 5.21 -3.28
CA GLY A 113 1.31 6.21 -4.29
C GLY A 113 2.17 5.60 -5.40
N TYR A 114 3.05 6.42 -5.98
CA TYR A 114 4.12 5.90 -6.84
C TYR A 114 5.14 5.14 -5.98
N THR A 115 5.32 3.85 -6.23
CA THR A 115 6.14 2.98 -5.39
C THR A 115 7.35 2.43 -6.16
N ASP A 116 8.58 2.63 -5.68
CA ASP A 116 9.74 1.76 -5.99
C ASP A 116 10.15 1.08 -4.68
N ASN A 117 9.26 0.26 -4.12
CA ASN A 117 9.30 -0.22 -2.73
C ASN A 117 10.26 -1.41 -2.49
N CYS A 118 11.18 -1.69 -3.42
CA CYS A 118 12.13 -2.81 -3.30
C CYS A 118 11.47 -4.20 -3.12
N GLY A 119 10.15 -4.34 -3.35
CA GLY A 119 9.42 -5.60 -3.27
C GLY A 119 9.24 -6.17 -1.85
N THR A 120 9.01 -5.33 -0.85
CA THR A 120 8.90 -5.76 0.55
C THR A 120 7.47 -6.03 1.03
N GLY A 121 6.49 -5.37 0.44
CA GLY A 121 5.08 -5.41 0.85
C GLY A 121 4.38 -6.71 0.50
N GLN A 122 4.47 -7.21 -0.73
CA GLN A 122 3.75 -8.44 -1.12
C GLN A 122 4.17 -9.66 -0.29
N PRO A 123 5.46 -9.95 0.00
CA PRO A 123 5.85 -11.05 0.88
C PRO A 123 5.32 -10.90 2.30
N THR A 124 5.01 -9.67 2.72
CA THR A 124 4.54 -9.33 4.07
C THR A 124 3.02 -9.39 4.18
N ALA A 125 2.30 -8.96 3.15
CA ALA A 125 0.83 -8.90 3.14
C ALA A 125 0.24 -9.44 1.82
N PRO A 126 0.50 -10.72 1.49
CA PRO A 126 0.19 -11.31 0.17
C PRO A 126 -1.31 -11.37 -0.14
N SER A 127 -2.16 -11.23 0.87
CA SER A 127 -3.62 -11.22 0.68
C SER A 127 -4.20 -9.84 0.35
N THR A 128 -3.39 -8.78 0.47
CA THR A 128 -3.82 -7.37 0.28
C THR A 128 -2.99 -6.62 -0.75
N ILE A 129 -1.75 -7.03 -1.00
CA ILE A 129 -0.77 -6.32 -1.83
C ILE A 129 -0.33 -7.18 -3.02
N LEU A 130 -0.18 -6.55 -4.19
CA LEU A 130 0.25 -7.19 -5.44
C LEU A 130 1.15 -6.25 -6.23
N TYR A 131 2.02 -6.81 -7.07
CA TYR A 131 2.87 -6.06 -7.98
C TYR A 131 2.21 -5.79 -9.34
N ASP A 132 2.41 -4.63 -9.92
CA ASP A 132 2.20 -4.48 -11.37
C ASP A 132 3.35 -5.11 -12.18
N GLU A 133 3.27 -5.01 -13.50
CA GLU A 133 4.31 -5.49 -14.42
C GLU A 133 5.69 -4.84 -14.22
N ASN A 134 5.74 -3.66 -13.58
CA ASN A 134 6.96 -2.92 -13.29
C ASN A 134 7.47 -3.17 -11.86
N GLY A 135 6.80 -4.03 -11.09
CA GLY A 135 7.18 -4.34 -9.70
C GLY A 135 6.67 -3.33 -8.68
N HIS A 136 5.81 -2.38 -9.05
CA HIS A 136 5.22 -1.44 -8.09
C HIS A 136 4.13 -2.14 -7.26
N GLU A 137 4.04 -1.86 -5.95
CA GLU A 137 3.02 -2.45 -5.09
C GLU A 137 1.74 -1.65 -5.13
N HIS A 138 0.62 -2.38 -5.10
CA HIS A 138 -0.72 -1.82 -5.06
C HIS A 138 -1.55 -2.50 -3.99
N ILE A 139 -2.38 -1.74 -3.27
CA ILE A 139 -3.33 -2.30 -2.30
C ILE A 139 -4.57 -2.71 -3.08
N LEU A 140 -4.70 -4.01 -3.32
CA LEU A 140 -5.79 -4.57 -4.12
C LEU A 140 -7.03 -4.88 -3.30
N LYS A 141 -6.87 -5.16 -2.01
CA LYS A 141 -7.97 -5.45 -1.09
C LYS A 141 -7.72 -4.67 0.20
N GLN A 142 -8.73 -3.94 0.65
CA GLN A 142 -8.68 -3.33 1.99
C GLN A 142 -8.69 -4.46 3.04
N PRO A 143 -7.95 -4.32 4.14
CA PRO A 143 -7.85 -5.38 5.14
C PRO A 143 -9.21 -5.65 5.79
N ARG A 144 -9.62 -6.92 5.82
CA ARG A 144 -10.91 -7.37 6.36
C ARG A 144 -10.80 -7.93 7.76
N THR A 145 -9.64 -8.48 8.10
CA THR A 145 -9.34 -9.03 9.42
C THR A 145 -8.23 -8.22 10.07
N THR A 146 -8.17 -8.29 11.40
CA THR A 146 -7.11 -7.64 12.19
C THR A 146 -5.73 -8.12 11.77
N LYS A 147 -5.58 -9.41 11.43
CA LYS A 147 -4.34 -9.97 10.87
C LYS A 147 -3.92 -9.26 9.59
N GLN A 148 -4.82 -9.11 8.62
CA GLN A 148 -4.53 -8.44 7.35
C GLN A 148 -4.15 -6.97 7.55
N LEU A 149 -4.80 -6.29 8.51
CA LEU A 149 -4.45 -4.92 8.85
C LEU A 149 -3.02 -4.84 9.40
N ILE A 150 -2.65 -5.74 10.31
CA ILE A 150 -1.30 -5.79 10.86
C ILE A 150 -0.27 -6.09 9.75
N GLU A 151 -0.53 -7.07 8.89
CA GLU A 151 0.33 -7.39 7.74
C GLU A 151 0.57 -6.14 6.86
N LEU A 152 -0.50 -5.40 6.56
CA LEU A 152 -0.40 -4.15 5.79
C LEU A 152 0.40 -3.06 6.52
N LEU A 153 0.23 -2.92 7.84
CA LEU A 153 1.00 -1.96 8.64
C LEU A 153 2.49 -2.33 8.70
N VAL A 154 2.81 -3.61 8.79
CA VAL A 154 4.21 -4.07 8.71
C VAL A 154 4.77 -3.79 7.32
N ALA A 155 4.02 -4.04 6.24
CA ALA A 155 4.44 -3.70 4.88
C ALA A 155 4.76 -2.21 4.74
N ALA A 156 3.88 -1.34 5.24
CA ALA A 156 4.09 0.10 5.24
C ALA A 156 5.28 0.54 6.12
N TYR A 157 5.55 -0.16 7.22
CA TYR A 157 6.68 0.14 8.11
C TYR A 157 8.03 -0.21 7.50
N ILE A 158 8.13 -1.36 6.83
CA ILE A 158 9.38 -1.84 6.24
C ILE A 158 9.67 -1.20 4.89
N ASP A 159 8.68 -0.53 4.28
CA ASP A 159 8.86 0.22 3.04
C ASP A 159 9.82 1.39 3.25
N PRO A 160 11.00 1.37 2.62
CA PRO A 160 11.98 2.43 2.80
C PRO A 160 11.52 3.76 2.20
N PHE A 161 10.53 3.80 1.31
CA PHE A 161 10.12 5.03 0.62
C PHE A 161 8.85 5.69 1.18
N GLY A 162 8.10 5.00 2.06
CA GLY A 162 6.87 5.55 2.63
C GLY A 162 5.77 5.72 1.59
N ALA A 163 5.74 4.85 0.60
CA ALA A 163 4.84 4.84 -0.54
C ALA A 163 3.40 4.42 -0.19
N TYR A 164 3.13 4.12 1.08
CA TYR A 164 1.80 3.85 1.62
C TYR A 164 1.15 5.13 2.17
N ALA A 165 -0.18 5.14 2.21
CA ALA A 165 -0.99 6.16 2.85
C ALA A 165 -2.26 5.57 3.47
N ILE A 166 -2.89 6.30 4.41
CA ILE A 166 -4.14 5.92 5.10
C ILE A 166 -5.24 7.01 5.01
N ASP A 167 -4.93 8.19 4.51
CA ASP A 167 -5.87 9.31 4.45
C ASP A 167 -6.86 9.22 3.28
N GLY A 168 -7.01 8.05 2.64
CA GLY A 168 -7.93 7.84 1.51
C GLY A 168 -9.38 8.22 1.82
N ASN A 169 -9.83 8.12 3.07
CA ASN A 169 -11.15 8.57 3.51
C ASN A 169 -11.39 10.07 3.32
N ASN A 170 -10.33 10.88 3.22
CA ASN A 170 -10.41 12.31 2.99
C ASN A 170 -10.47 12.67 1.51
N HIS A 171 -10.14 11.71 0.63
CA HIS A 171 -9.93 11.98 -0.79
C HIS A 171 -10.91 11.23 -1.70
N TRP A 172 -11.29 10.00 -1.34
CA TRP A 172 -12.27 9.23 -2.10
C TRP A 172 -13.65 9.89 -2.01
N THR A 173 -14.27 10.06 -3.17
CA THR A 173 -15.66 10.47 -3.32
C THR A 173 -16.46 9.34 -3.96
N ILE A 174 -17.79 9.42 -3.86
CA ILE A 174 -18.67 8.44 -4.52
C ILE A 174 -18.45 8.43 -6.03
N ASP A 175 -18.24 9.60 -6.64
CA ASP A 175 -18.01 9.71 -8.08
C ASP A 175 -16.68 9.06 -8.48
N LEU A 176 -15.61 9.26 -7.70
CA LEU A 176 -14.32 8.58 -7.94
C LEU A 176 -14.42 7.06 -7.78
N ILE A 177 -15.23 6.57 -6.84
CA ILE A 177 -15.48 5.13 -6.67
C ILE A 177 -16.22 4.57 -7.90
N LYS A 178 -17.24 5.28 -8.39
CA LYS A 178 -17.99 4.88 -9.59
C LYS A 178 -17.10 4.87 -10.82
N GLU A 179 -16.30 5.91 -11.03
CA GLU A 179 -15.32 5.98 -12.11
C GLU A 179 -14.33 4.82 -12.04
N TRP A 180 -13.79 4.53 -10.86
CA TRP A 180 -12.90 3.38 -10.65
C TRP A 180 -13.58 2.06 -11.03
N TRP A 181 -14.83 1.85 -10.57
CA TRP A 181 -15.59 0.64 -10.86
C TRP A 181 -15.92 0.47 -12.35
N GLN A 182 -16.23 1.57 -13.04
CA GLN A 182 -16.47 1.56 -14.49
C GLN A 182 -15.22 1.13 -15.28
N ASN A 183 -14.03 1.40 -14.75
CA ASN A 183 -12.76 0.97 -15.33
C ASN A 183 -12.33 -0.46 -14.94
N LYS A 184 -13.11 -1.17 -14.13
CA LYS A 184 -12.78 -2.53 -13.65
C LYS A 184 -12.48 -3.52 -14.77
N SER A 185 -13.21 -3.46 -15.89
CA SER A 185 -12.99 -4.38 -17.01
C SER A 185 -11.61 -4.17 -17.66
N ALA A 186 -11.15 -2.92 -17.78
CA ALA A 186 -9.81 -2.61 -18.25
C ALA A 186 -8.74 -3.09 -17.25
N LEU A 187 -8.99 -2.90 -15.95
CA LEU A 187 -8.12 -3.40 -14.89
C LEU A 187 -7.95 -4.93 -14.96
N ILE A 188 -9.05 -5.67 -15.12
CA ILE A 188 -9.01 -7.14 -15.28
C ILE A 188 -8.22 -7.54 -16.53
N ALA A 189 -8.43 -6.85 -17.65
CA ALA A 189 -7.71 -7.15 -18.90
C ALA A 189 -6.19 -6.98 -18.73
N GLU A 190 -5.76 -5.95 -18.00
CA GLU A 190 -4.34 -5.69 -17.70
C GLU A 190 -3.75 -6.73 -16.75
N LEU A 191 -4.47 -7.06 -15.66
CA LEU A 191 -4.08 -8.12 -14.72
C LEU A 191 -3.99 -9.52 -15.37
N SER A 192 -4.70 -9.72 -16.50
CA SER A 192 -4.67 -10.98 -17.26
C SER A 192 -3.47 -11.09 -18.22
N THR A 193 -2.57 -10.10 -18.25
CA THR A 193 -1.39 -10.14 -19.12
C THR A 193 -0.33 -11.11 -18.57
N GLU A 194 0.37 -11.80 -19.48
CA GLU A 194 1.36 -12.83 -19.12
C GLU A 194 2.48 -12.31 -18.20
N ASN A 195 2.88 -11.04 -18.34
CA ASN A 195 3.95 -10.44 -17.51
C ASN A 195 3.57 -10.41 -16.02
N ILE A 196 2.33 -10.05 -15.70
CA ILE A 196 1.86 -10.00 -14.30
C ILE A 196 1.70 -11.42 -13.75
N ILE A 197 1.21 -12.35 -14.56
CA ILE A 197 1.00 -13.75 -14.17
C ILE A 197 2.34 -14.48 -13.95
N GLN A 198 3.38 -14.19 -14.74
CA GLN A 198 4.69 -14.85 -14.64
C GLN A 198 5.61 -14.24 -13.57
N ASN A 199 5.50 -12.94 -13.30
CA ASN A 199 6.29 -12.26 -12.27
C ASN A 199 5.77 -12.51 -10.84
N GLN A 200 4.63 -13.16 -10.72
CA GLN A 200 4.01 -13.60 -9.48
C GLN A 200 3.80 -15.11 -9.56
N ASP A 201 3.51 -15.79 -8.47
CA ASP A 201 3.24 -17.24 -8.49
C ASP A 201 1.94 -17.62 -9.26
N GLY A 202 1.46 -16.78 -10.19
CA GLY A 202 0.29 -16.91 -11.04
C GLY A 202 -1.05 -16.79 -10.32
N THR A 203 -1.12 -17.21 -9.06
CA THR A 203 -2.34 -17.33 -8.28
C THR A 203 -2.89 -16.00 -7.77
N GLN A 204 -2.04 -15.05 -7.39
CA GLN A 204 -2.48 -13.80 -6.75
C GLN A 204 -3.23 -12.86 -7.69
N ALA A 205 -2.77 -12.73 -8.94
CA ALA A 205 -3.47 -11.95 -9.96
C ALA A 205 -4.87 -12.55 -10.22
N GLN A 206 -4.95 -13.89 -10.30
CA GLN A 206 -6.23 -14.58 -10.44
C GLN A 206 -7.13 -14.40 -9.21
N ASP A 207 -6.60 -14.53 -7.99
CA ASP A 207 -7.34 -14.30 -6.74
C ASP A 207 -7.89 -12.87 -6.64
N TYR A 208 -7.22 -11.89 -7.27
CA TYR A 208 -7.75 -10.54 -7.35
C TYR A 208 -8.81 -10.39 -8.45
N ILE A 209 -8.60 -10.97 -9.63
CA ILE A 209 -9.61 -11.00 -10.69
C ILE A 209 -10.91 -11.64 -10.17
N ASP A 210 -10.81 -12.74 -9.45
CA ASP A 210 -11.95 -13.43 -8.84
C ASP A 210 -12.66 -12.54 -7.81
N TYR A 211 -11.89 -11.81 -7.00
CA TYR A 211 -12.44 -10.83 -6.08
C TYR A 211 -13.16 -9.68 -6.79
N LEU A 212 -12.58 -9.12 -7.86
CA LEU A 212 -13.19 -8.06 -8.68
C LEU A 212 -14.49 -8.52 -9.35
N ASN A 213 -14.60 -9.82 -9.66
CA ASN A 213 -15.79 -10.42 -10.23
C ASN A 213 -16.83 -10.87 -9.19
N GLY A 214 -16.44 -10.98 -7.93
CA GLY A 214 -17.30 -11.35 -6.81
C GLY A 214 -17.49 -10.21 -5.81
N GLU A 215 -16.81 -10.33 -4.67
CA GLU A 215 -17.11 -9.57 -3.45
C GLU A 215 -16.70 -8.10 -3.50
N ALA A 216 -15.85 -7.68 -4.44
CA ALA A 216 -15.38 -6.31 -4.59
C ALA A 216 -16.51 -5.28 -4.64
N LEU A 217 -17.59 -5.59 -5.37
CA LEU A 217 -18.73 -4.68 -5.47
C LEU A 217 -19.36 -4.43 -4.10
N LEU A 218 -19.55 -5.48 -3.29
CA LEU A 218 -20.11 -5.34 -1.96
C LEU A 218 -19.22 -4.49 -1.05
N ASP A 219 -17.90 -4.68 -1.10
CA ASP A 219 -16.97 -3.89 -0.30
C ASP A 219 -16.95 -2.42 -0.72
N LEU A 220 -16.98 -2.12 -2.03
CA LEU A 220 -17.11 -0.75 -2.53
C LEU A 220 -18.40 -0.09 -2.05
N ARG A 221 -19.52 -0.83 -2.08
CA ARG A 221 -20.81 -0.34 -1.61
C ARG A 221 -20.79 -0.03 -0.11
N LYS A 222 -20.16 -0.88 0.69
CA LYS A 222 -19.96 -0.61 2.13
C LYS A 222 -19.08 0.61 2.37
N TYR A 223 -18.02 0.77 1.57
CA TYR A 223 -17.17 1.95 1.67
C TYR A 223 -17.89 3.23 1.27
N ALA A 224 -18.64 3.20 0.17
CA ALA A 224 -19.51 4.29 -0.27
C ALA A 224 -20.53 4.69 0.82
N PHE A 225 -21.15 3.70 1.47
CA PHE A 225 -22.03 3.95 2.61
C PHE A 225 -21.28 4.68 3.73
N PHE A 226 -20.08 4.23 4.08
CA PHE A 226 -19.25 4.92 5.07
C PHE A 226 -18.94 6.37 4.68
N LEU A 227 -18.59 6.64 3.42
CA LEU A 227 -18.28 8.00 2.97
C LEU A 227 -19.47 8.96 3.14
N LEU A 228 -20.71 8.47 2.94
CA LEU A 228 -21.96 9.22 3.07
C LEU A 228 -22.37 9.41 4.53
N HIS A 229 -22.31 8.35 5.34
CA HIS A 229 -22.89 8.34 6.68
C HIS A 229 -21.87 8.49 7.82
N LYS A 230 -20.57 8.45 7.49
CA LYS A 230 -19.44 8.47 8.43
C LYS A 230 -19.52 7.38 9.50
N LYS A 231 -20.16 6.26 9.14
CA LYS A 231 -20.26 5.03 9.94
C LYS A 231 -20.23 3.83 9.00
N TYR A 232 -19.63 2.74 9.45
CA TYR A 232 -19.62 1.50 8.68
C TYR A 232 -21.00 0.81 8.76
N PRO A 233 -21.52 0.22 7.66
CA PRO A 233 -22.86 -0.36 7.64
C PRO A 233 -22.94 -1.64 8.49
N THR A 234 -24.02 -1.77 9.24
CA THR A 234 -24.38 -3.01 9.92
C THR A 234 -25.15 -3.95 9.00
N ALA A 235 -25.27 -5.23 9.37
CA ALA A 235 -26.03 -6.21 8.58
C ALA A 235 -27.48 -5.80 8.30
N LYS A 236 -28.09 -4.97 9.17
CA LYS A 236 -29.46 -4.45 8.98
C LYS A 236 -29.54 -3.40 7.86
N GLU A 237 -28.45 -2.70 7.59
CA GLU A 237 -28.35 -1.61 6.62
C GLU A 237 -27.84 -2.08 5.26
N PHE A 238 -27.64 -3.40 5.06
CA PHE A 238 -27.13 -3.93 3.79
C PHE A 238 -28.08 -3.69 2.60
N ASN A 239 -29.39 -3.55 2.87
CA ASN A 239 -30.38 -3.17 1.85
C ASN A 239 -30.38 -1.68 1.51
N GLU A 240 -29.66 -0.86 2.28
CA GLU A 240 -29.55 0.60 2.11
C GLU A 240 -28.22 1.01 1.45
N LEU A 241 -27.39 0.03 1.07
CA LEU A 241 -26.08 0.32 0.50
C LEU A 241 -26.20 1.06 -0.84
N PRO A 242 -25.42 2.13 -1.08
CA PRO A 242 -25.43 2.85 -2.34
C PRO A 242 -25.17 1.92 -3.53
N GLU A 243 -25.74 2.26 -4.67
CA GLU A 243 -25.45 1.57 -5.92
C GLU A 243 -24.21 2.18 -6.58
N ILE A 244 -23.35 1.30 -7.10
CA ILE A 244 -22.12 1.65 -7.82
C ILE A 244 -22.28 1.15 -9.27
N HIS A 245 -22.96 1.96 -10.09
CA HIS A 245 -23.10 1.79 -11.53
C HIS A 245 -22.72 3.10 -12.24
#